data_AF-A0A2D9VG33-F1
#
_entry.id   AF-A0A2D9VG33-F1
#
_cell.length_a   1.000
_cell.length_b   1.000
_cell.length_c   1.000
_cell.angle_alpha   90.00
_cell.angle_beta   90.00
_cell.angle_gamma   90.00
#
_symmetry.space_group_name_H-M   'P 1'
#
loop_
_entity.id
_entity.type
_entity.pdbx_description
1 polymer ?
#
loop_
_entity_poly.entity_id
_entity_poly.type
_entity_poly.pdbx_seq_one_letter_code
_entity_poly.pdbx_strand_id
1 'polypeptide(L)'
;MIRLLLLISYLFILGCNSTNQSPYLGSWPYNPDKDMIQNPGFGDCPKANGCECETNDSCPDNSECVQLYRGKWCVPKIGSIVPRFQGVDQFGDVFDLYDLANQGKPILLEIGSASPKAV
;
A
#
# COMPACT_ATOMS: atom_id res chain seq x y z
N MET A 1 -22.94 -11.35 48.12
CA MET A 1 -21.92 -11.94 47.21
C MET A 1 -22.45 -12.25 45.80
N ILE A 2 -23.69 -12.72 45.63
CA ILE A 2 -24.27 -13.05 44.30
C ILE A 2 -24.37 -11.84 43.34
N ARG A 3 -24.63 -10.62 43.86
CA ARG A 3 -24.70 -9.40 43.03
C ARG A 3 -23.36 -8.94 42.45
N LEU A 4 -22.23 -9.29 43.07
CA LEU A 4 -20.89 -8.92 42.57
C LEU A 4 -20.46 -9.84 41.41
N LEU A 5 -20.84 -11.11 41.45
CA LEU A 5 -20.62 -12.08 40.38
C LEU A 5 -21.41 -11.75 39.11
N LEU A 6 -22.62 -11.21 39.23
CA LEU A 6 -23.46 -10.79 38.09
C LEU A 6 -22.96 -9.52 37.38
N LEU A 7 -22.26 -8.63 38.09
CA LEU A 7 -21.65 -7.44 37.50
C LEU A 7 -20.37 -7.76 36.72
N ILE A 8 -19.57 -8.70 37.23
CA ILE A 8 -18.34 -9.15 36.56
C ILE A 8 -18.67 -9.93 35.27
N SER A 9 -19.73 -10.72 35.27
CA SER A 9 -20.18 -11.42 34.05
C SER A 9 -20.76 -10.49 32.99
N TYR A 10 -21.37 -9.35 33.35
CA TYR A 10 -21.87 -8.36 32.39
C TYR A 10 -20.73 -7.57 31.70
N LEU A 11 -19.63 -7.32 32.42
CA LEU A 11 -18.42 -6.69 31.88
C LEU A 11 -17.65 -7.58 30.88
N PHE A 12 -17.75 -8.91 31.00
CA PHE A 12 -17.17 -9.84 30.02
C PHE A 12 -17.95 -9.93 28.70
N ILE A 13 -19.24 -9.59 28.68
CA ILE A 13 -20.10 -9.68 27.48
C ILE A 13 -20.00 -8.41 26.60
N LEU A 14 -19.60 -7.28 27.18
CA LEU A 14 -19.38 -6.02 26.45
C LEU A 14 -17.95 -5.88 25.88
N GLY A 15 -17.07 -6.84 26.15
CA GLY A 15 -15.63 -6.73 25.93
C GLY A 15 -15.07 -7.57 24.79
N CYS A 16 -15.71 -7.57 23.60
CA CYS A 16 -14.99 -7.69 22.31
C CYS A 16 -16.00 -7.52 21.16
N ASN A 17 -16.09 -6.32 20.59
CA ASN A 17 -16.73 -6.14 19.29
C ASN A 17 -15.90 -5.14 18.48
N SER A 18 -14.88 -5.67 17.83
CA SER A 18 -14.44 -5.15 16.54
C SER A 18 -13.98 -6.32 15.70
N THR A 19 -14.91 -6.96 15.01
CA THR A 19 -14.57 -7.72 13.82
C THR A 19 -14.16 -6.70 12.75
N ASN A 20 -12.93 -6.18 12.83
CA ASN A 20 -12.20 -5.83 11.61
C ASN A 20 -11.84 -7.15 10.92
N GLN A 21 -12.87 -7.93 10.56
CA GLN A 21 -12.71 -9.13 9.78
C GLN A 21 -12.33 -8.66 8.39
N SER A 22 -11.21 -9.19 7.89
CA SER A 22 -10.76 -8.93 6.54
C SER A 22 -11.92 -9.19 5.56
N PRO A 23 -12.21 -8.27 4.63
CA PRO A 23 -13.22 -8.51 3.60
C PRO A 23 -12.77 -9.58 2.60
N TYR A 24 -11.50 -9.98 2.65
CA TYR A 24 -10.89 -10.94 1.74
C TYR A 24 -11.03 -12.38 2.22
N LEU A 25 -11.24 -13.28 1.27
CA LEU A 25 -11.14 -14.71 1.52
C LEU A 25 -9.67 -15.08 1.79
N GLY A 26 -9.41 -15.99 2.73
CA GLY A 26 -8.08 -16.60 2.87
C GLY A 26 -7.04 -15.86 3.73
N SER A 27 -7.43 -15.19 4.81
CA SER A 27 -6.50 -14.57 5.79
C SER A 27 -5.50 -13.57 5.18
N TRP A 28 -5.82 -12.99 4.01
CA TRP A 28 -5.07 -11.87 3.46
C TRP A 28 -5.03 -10.72 4.48
N PRO A 29 -3.87 -10.08 4.68
CA PRO A 29 -3.79 -8.89 5.52
C PRO A 29 -4.79 -7.84 5.05
N TYR A 30 -5.36 -7.12 6.01
CA TYR A 30 -6.31 -6.05 5.77
C TYR A 30 -5.96 -4.87 6.66
N ASN A 31 -5.92 -3.68 6.08
CA ASN A 31 -5.73 -2.45 6.82
C ASN A 31 -7.04 -1.64 6.81
N PRO A 32 -7.78 -1.57 7.93
CA PRO A 32 -9.04 -0.82 7.99
C PRO A 32 -8.85 0.68 7.76
N ASP A 33 -7.65 1.20 8.03
CA ASP A 33 -7.32 2.61 7.88
C ASP A 33 -6.64 2.92 6.53
N LYS A 34 -6.65 1.97 5.58
CA LYS A 34 -5.96 2.12 4.29
C LYS A 34 -6.40 3.34 3.49
N ASP A 35 -7.66 3.72 3.61
CA ASP A 35 -8.23 4.87 2.91
C ASP A 35 -7.83 6.21 3.55
N MET A 36 -7.24 6.19 4.75
CA MET A 36 -6.63 7.36 5.39
C MET A 36 -5.20 7.63 4.92
N ILE A 37 -4.57 6.68 4.21
CA ILE A 37 -3.23 6.86 3.66
C ILE A 37 -3.31 7.80 2.45
N GLN A 38 -2.49 8.85 2.45
CA GLN A 38 -2.39 9.76 1.31
C GLN A 38 -1.97 8.98 0.05
N ASN A 39 -2.81 9.00 -0.98
CA ASN A 39 -2.50 8.43 -2.28
C ASN A 39 -2.01 9.54 -3.23
N PRO A 40 -0.71 9.64 -3.56
CA PRO A 40 -0.22 10.63 -4.51
C PRO A 40 -0.64 10.32 -5.97
N GLY A 41 -1.12 9.12 -6.25
CA GLY A 41 -1.39 8.65 -7.61
C GLY A 41 -0.11 8.40 -8.42
N PHE A 42 -0.27 7.77 -9.59
CA PHE A 42 0.86 7.54 -10.50
C PHE A 42 1.24 8.80 -11.30
N GLY A 43 0.29 9.72 -11.49
CA GLY A 43 0.48 10.93 -12.28
C GLY A 43 0.64 10.65 -13.78
N ASP A 44 0.80 11.73 -14.55
CA ASP A 44 1.03 11.69 -15.99
C ASP A 44 2.34 12.40 -16.35
N CYS A 45 3.01 11.94 -17.39
CA CYS A 45 4.17 12.65 -17.93
C CYS A 45 3.77 14.02 -18.49
N PRO A 46 4.63 15.05 -18.40
CA PRO A 46 6.08 14.95 -18.10
C PRO A 46 6.47 14.98 -16.61
N LYS A 47 5.54 15.24 -15.68
CA LYS A 47 5.87 15.52 -14.27
C LYS A 47 5.43 14.39 -13.32
N ALA A 48 5.72 13.15 -13.69
CA ALA A 48 5.45 11.96 -12.87
C ALA A 48 6.73 11.12 -12.67
N ASN A 49 6.71 10.24 -11.67
CA ASN A 49 7.81 9.30 -11.45
C ASN A 49 7.89 8.31 -12.62
N GLY A 50 9.10 8.08 -13.12
CA GLY A 50 9.34 7.30 -14.34
C GLY A 50 9.28 8.10 -15.65
N CYS A 51 9.00 9.41 -15.63
CA CYS A 51 9.11 10.27 -16.81
C CYS A 51 10.54 10.76 -17.02
N GLU A 52 10.88 11.10 -18.28
CA GLU A 52 12.14 11.74 -18.62
C GLU A 52 12.25 13.14 -17.99
N CYS A 53 13.46 13.55 -17.63
CA CYS A 53 13.70 14.82 -16.95
C CYS A 53 15.07 15.41 -17.29
N GLU A 54 15.20 16.73 -17.11
CA GLU A 54 16.49 17.43 -17.26
C GLU A 54 17.06 17.93 -15.94
N THR A 55 16.17 18.48 -15.09
CA THR A 55 16.50 18.99 -13.76
C THR A 55 15.50 18.48 -12.73
N ASN A 56 15.81 18.65 -11.44
CA ASN A 56 14.91 18.25 -10.34
C ASN A 56 13.55 18.96 -10.41
N ASP A 57 13.48 20.17 -10.95
CA ASP A 57 12.23 20.93 -11.06
C ASP A 57 11.26 20.34 -12.10
N SER A 58 11.77 19.50 -13.01
CA SER A 58 10.97 18.74 -13.98
C SER A 58 10.23 17.56 -13.33
N CYS A 59 10.53 17.20 -12.08
CA CYS A 59 9.97 16.05 -11.38
C CYS A 59 8.84 16.41 -10.41
N PRO A 60 7.98 15.45 -10.04
CA PRO A 60 6.97 15.67 -9.01
C PRO A 60 7.59 15.88 -7.63
N ASP A 61 6.77 16.32 -6.68
CA ASP A 61 7.18 16.51 -5.30
C ASP A 61 7.81 15.24 -4.72
N ASN A 62 8.80 15.42 -3.83
CA ASN A 62 9.60 14.35 -3.24
C ASN A 62 10.33 13.45 -4.25
N SER A 63 10.58 13.94 -5.47
CA SER A 63 11.32 13.19 -6.49
C SER A 63 12.53 13.99 -6.97
N GLU A 64 13.46 13.32 -7.65
CA GLU A 64 14.65 13.95 -8.25
C GLU A 64 14.95 13.38 -9.62
N CYS A 65 15.65 14.18 -10.42
CA CYS A 65 16.06 13.78 -11.74
C CYS A 65 17.40 13.04 -11.66
N VAL A 66 17.37 11.73 -11.92
CA VAL A 66 18.54 10.85 -11.74
C VAL A 66 18.94 10.23 -13.07
N GLN A 67 20.25 10.24 -13.35
CA GLN A 67 20.82 9.49 -14.47
C GLN A 67 20.78 7.98 -14.16
N LEU A 68 19.98 7.24 -14.93
CA LEU A 68 19.91 5.77 -14.94
C LEU A 68 20.53 5.22 -16.23
N TYR A 69 20.51 3.89 -16.39
CA TYR A 69 21.18 3.19 -17.50
C TYR A 69 20.70 3.64 -18.90
N ARG A 70 19.44 4.03 -19.05
CA ARG A 70 18.81 4.40 -20.34
C ARG A 70 18.52 5.88 -20.53
N GLY A 71 18.89 6.75 -19.59
CA GLY A 71 18.56 8.17 -19.65
C GLY A 71 18.40 8.80 -18.26
N LYS A 72 17.93 10.04 -18.21
CA LYS A 72 17.56 10.71 -16.96
C LYS A 72 16.07 10.56 -16.71
N TRP A 73 15.72 10.16 -15.49
CA TRP A 73 14.33 9.86 -15.12
C TRP A 73 14.00 10.42 -13.75
N CYS A 74 12.74 10.78 -13.54
CA CYS A 74 12.25 11.14 -12.22
C CYS A 74 12.15 9.90 -11.33
N VAL A 75 12.91 9.92 -10.23
CA VAL A 75 12.99 8.84 -9.24
C VAL A 75 12.50 9.36 -7.89
N PRO A 76 11.63 8.63 -7.17
CA PRO A 76 11.17 9.03 -5.84
C PRO A 76 12.32 9.03 -4.84
N LYS A 77 12.37 10.04 -3.96
CA LYS A 77 13.33 10.13 -2.85
C LYS A 77 12.90 9.24 -1.69
N ILE A 78 13.85 8.93 -0.81
CA ILE A 78 13.56 8.28 0.49
C ILE A 78 12.52 9.12 1.25
N GLY A 79 11.48 8.46 1.76
CA GLY A 79 10.35 9.11 2.43
C GLY A 79 9.16 9.43 1.52
N SER A 80 9.30 9.23 0.20
CA SER A 80 8.15 9.32 -0.73
C SER A 80 7.10 8.27 -0.41
N ILE A 81 5.83 8.63 -0.62
CA ILE A 81 4.71 7.72 -0.46
C ILE A 81 4.53 6.94 -1.76
N VAL A 82 4.40 5.62 -1.66
CA VAL A 82 4.13 4.75 -2.82
C VAL A 82 2.68 4.97 -3.27
N PRO A 83 2.40 5.18 -4.57
CA PRO A 83 1.02 5.26 -5.08
C PRO A 83 0.19 4.02 -4.75
N ARG A 84 -1.11 4.19 -4.53
CA ARG A 84 -2.00 3.04 -4.28
C ARG A 84 -2.10 2.19 -5.55
N PHE A 85 -1.64 0.95 -5.44
CA PHE A 85 -1.79 -0.06 -6.48
C PHE A 85 -2.96 -0.98 -6.13
N GLN A 86 -3.87 -1.16 -7.07
CA GLN A 86 -4.93 -2.16 -7.02
C GLN A 86 -4.84 -3.05 -8.26
N GLY A 87 -4.89 -4.36 -8.05
CA GLY A 87 -4.78 -5.35 -9.11
C GLY A 87 -5.56 -6.61 -8.77
N VAL A 88 -5.49 -7.60 -9.66
CA VAL A 88 -6.07 -8.92 -9.43
C VAL A 88 -4.95 -9.87 -9.06
N ASP A 89 -5.14 -10.64 -7.98
CA ASP A 89 -4.17 -11.64 -7.54
C ASP A 89 -4.25 -12.94 -8.38
N GLN A 90 -3.44 -13.94 -8.02
CA GLN A 90 -3.40 -15.23 -8.72
C GLN A 90 -4.66 -16.09 -8.54
N PHE A 91 -5.54 -15.74 -7.61
CA PHE A 91 -6.79 -16.42 -7.30
C PHE A 91 -8.03 -15.69 -7.84
N GLY A 92 -7.85 -14.50 -8.41
CA GLY A 92 -8.93 -13.68 -8.97
C GLY A 92 -9.51 -12.64 -8.01
N ASP A 93 -8.94 -12.50 -6.82
CA ASP A 93 -9.37 -11.52 -5.82
C ASP A 93 -8.68 -10.17 -6.06
N VAL A 94 -9.31 -9.09 -5.58
CA VAL A 94 -8.72 -7.75 -5.65
C VAL A 94 -7.63 -7.64 -4.59
N PHE A 95 -6.40 -7.44 -5.05
CA PHE A 95 -5.28 -7.05 -4.22
C PHE A 95 -5.15 -5.53 -4.17
N ASP A 96 -4.97 -4.98 -2.97
CA ASP A 96 -4.71 -3.56 -2.75
C ASP A 96 -3.46 -3.41 -1.87
N LEU A 97 -2.44 -2.76 -2.40
CA LEU A 97 -1.15 -2.62 -1.73
C LEU A 97 -1.27 -1.97 -0.35
N TYR A 98 -2.22 -1.06 -0.15
CA TYR A 98 -2.38 -0.35 1.11
C TYR A 98 -2.96 -1.21 2.24
N ASP A 99 -3.49 -2.39 1.92
CA ASP A 99 -3.83 -3.40 2.95
C ASP A 99 -2.62 -3.90 3.73
N LEU A 100 -1.42 -3.79 3.15
CA LEU A 100 -0.17 -4.20 3.80
C LEU A 100 0.49 -3.06 4.60
N ALA A 101 0.05 -1.82 4.41
CA ALA A 101 0.72 -0.64 4.94
C ALA A 101 0.46 -0.43 6.45
N ASN A 102 1.38 0.28 7.12
CA ASN A 102 1.28 0.70 8.54
C ASN A 102 1.13 -0.42 9.58
N GLN A 103 1.48 -1.67 9.25
CA GLN A 103 1.40 -2.82 10.17
C GLN A 103 2.72 -3.14 10.89
N GLY A 104 3.65 -2.19 10.95
CA GLY A 104 4.96 -2.37 11.62
C GLY A 104 5.89 -3.38 10.94
N LYS A 105 5.65 -3.70 9.66
CA LYS A 105 6.46 -4.62 8.85
C LYS A 105 6.90 -3.94 7.54
N PRO A 106 8.12 -4.19 7.06
CA PRO A 106 8.55 -3.69 5.76
C PRO A 106 7.80 -4.41 4.62
N ILE A 107 7.55 -3.69 3.54
CA ILE A 107 7.00 -4.24 2.29
C ILE A 107 8.13 -4.24 1.26
N LEU A 108 8.38 -5.40 0.65
CA LEU A 108 9.31 -5.54 -0.47
C LEU A 108 8.51 -5.59 -1.77
N LEU A 109 8.79 -4.68 -2.69
CA LEU A 109 8.20 -4.66 -4.02
C LEU A 109 9.21 -5.18 -5.05
N GLU A 110 8.88 -6.28 -5.70
CA GLU A 110 9.62 -6.82 -6.83
C GLU A 110 8.81 -6.60 -8.10
N ILE A 111 9.45 -6.03 -9.13
CA ILE A 111 8.82 -5.74 -10.41
C ILE A 111 9.56 -6.54 -11.49
N GLY A 112 8.81 -7.35 -12.21
CA GLY A 112 9.30 -8.13 -13.34
C GLY A 112 8.19 -8.47 -14.32
N SER A 113 8.56 -8.87 -15.52
CA SER A 113 7.64 -9.45 -16.49
C SER A 113 7.87 -10.96 -16.55
N ALA A 114 6.81 -11.75 -16.71
CA ALA A 114 6.97 -13.10 -17.21
C ALA A 114 7.70 -13.00 -18.56
N SER A 115 8.85 -13.68 -18.69
CA SER A 115 9.74 -13.56 -19.84
C SER A 115 8.96 -13.55 -21.16
N PRO A 116 9.26 -12.66 -22.12
CA PRO A 116 8.71 -12.83 -23.46
C PRO A 116 9.17 -14.21 -23.93
N LYS A 117 8.22 -15.12 -24.23
CA LYS A 117 8.56 -16.27 -25.07
C LYS A 117 9.18 -15.66 -26.31
N ALA A 118 10.44 -15.98 -26.59
CA ALA A 118 11.02 -15.72 -27.90
C ALA A 118 10.09 -16.37 -28.92
N VAL A 119 9.40 -15.54 -29.71
CA VAL A 119 8.58 -15.97 -30.83
C VAL A 119 9.49 -16.11 -32.04
#